data_AF-A0A4Q1SGY7-F1
#
_entry.id   AF-A0A4Q1SGY7-F1
#
_cell.length_a   1.000
_cell.length_b   1.000
_cell.length_c   1.000
_cell.angle_alpha   90.00
_cell.angle_beta   90.00
_cell.angle_gamma   90.00
#
_symmetry.space_group_name_H-M   'P 1'
#
loop_
_entity.id
_entity.type
_entity.pdbx_description
1 polymer ?
#
loop_
_entity_poly.entity_id
_entity_poly.type
_entity_poly.pdbx_seq_one_letter_code
_entity_poly.pdbx_strand_id
1 'polypeptide(L)'
;MNLRSPGRDARILLGITGFALAIIAVGAFFAPARIDNNPTPSIDNSGSAGAKAAYTLLGQLGYHVQRFDEPAAALDRLPADHTTLILAGAGLYDYRTDKDHLTAFLNRGGHILAAGMTSGAMLPGSSQRPASRLYTALCETVPQGLSPQARAGRLQLPIEMSWDTIDAVAIVDQACGTDPVVVHYPMQSGEAIWWTSPYPLTNRGLQNDANLRLLLAAVGAPGGTVLFDEYIHGAREDLWDTAAGTPVVPMGWQLAAVGLLLVFSYGRRNGPLRTPIRVQRTSPLEFVHSMGDLYRKAGAVTVAASAAERRLLHFLEAQGGIPRATLQASPGTIAAAVAERFRTAPASLAEDITALRNAEQSNLSPKSALALIRRIDHHIAALSAAITAGQPSAASSADRR
;
A
#
# COMPACT_ATOMS: atom_id res chain seq x y z
N MET A 1 22.86 17.90 -0.14
CA MET A 1 22.27 16.55 -0.11
C MET A 1 21.78 16.24 -1.52
N ASN A 2 22.62 15.56 -2.33
CA ASN A 2 22.34 15.32 -3.76
C ASN A 2 21.30 14.21 -3.90
N LEU A 3 20.07 14.58 -4.26
CA LEU A 3 19.02 13.63 -4.64
C LEU A 3 19.42 12.99 -5.98
N ARG A 4 19.95 11.77 -5.90
CA ARG A 4 20.13 10.89 -7.08
C ARG A 4 18.82 10.83 -7.85
N SER A 5 18.87 11.07 -9.16
CA SER A 5 17.67 10.97 -10.00
C SER A 5 17.04 9.58 -9.80
N PRO A 6 15.73 9.48 -9.53
CA PRO A 6 15.07 8.19 -9.36
C PRO A 6 15.32 7.34 -10.60
N GLY A 7 15.71 6.08 -10.38
CA GLY A 7 15.89 5.09 -11.44
C GLY A 7 14.62 4.95 -12.28
N ARG A 8 14.74 4.41 -13.49
CA ARG A 8 13.63 4.27 -14.45
C ARG A 8 12.38 3.63 -13.82
N ASP A 9 12.57 2.69 -12.90
CA ASP A 9 11.50 2.00 -12.18
C ASP A 9 10.79 2.89 -11.14
N ALA A 10 11.52 3.77 -10.44
CA ALA A 10 10.93 4.71 -9.49
C ALA A 10 10.10 5.80 -10.19
N ARG A 11 10.44 6.15 -11.45
CA ARG A 11 9.62 7.06 -12.27
C ARG A 11 8.32 6.41 -12.73
N ILE A 12 8.37 5.11 -13.06
CA ILE A 12 7.16 4.34 -13.43
C ILE A 12 6.23 4.23 -12.22
N LEU A 13 6.78 3.94 -11.03
CA LEU A 13 5.99 3.86 -9.81
C LEU A 13 5.33 5.20 -9.47
N LEU A 14 6.09 6.30 -9.50
CA LEU A 14 5.57 7.65 -9.29
C LEU A 14 4.49 8.04 -10.31
N GLY A 15 4.65 7.64 -11.58
CA GLY A 15 3.65 7.86 -12.63
C GLY A 15 2.34 7.12 -12.35
N ILE A 16 2.41 5.85 -11.94
CA ILE A 16 1.22 5.04 -11.62
C ILE A 16 0.51 5.60 -10.36
N THR A 17 1.26 5.94 -9.31
CA THR A 17 0.69 6.52 -8.10
C THR A 17 0.04 7.88 -8.36
N GLY A 18 0.68 8.73 -9.16
CA GLY A 18 0.13 10.03 -9.57
C GLY A 18 -1.15 9.87 -10.41
N PHE A 19 -1.18 8.91 -11.33
CA PHE A 19 -2.37 8.62 -12.14
C PHE A 19 -3.52 8.07 -11.30
N ALA A 20 -3.25 7.18 -10.34
CA ALA A 20 -4.25 6.67 -9.41
C ALA A 20 -4.84 7.79 -8.53
N LEU A 21 -4.00 8.68 -7.99
CA LEU A 21 -4.44 9.85 -7.23
C LEU A 21 -5.28 10.82 -8.08
N ALA A 22 -4.93 11.00 -9.35
CA ALA A 22 -5.71 11.83 -10.27
C ALA A 22 -7.09 11.23 -10.54
N ILE A 23 -7.19 9.90 -10.75
CA ILE A 23 -8.49 9.22 -10.89
C ILE A 23 -9.32 9.34 -9.62
N ILE A 24 -8.71 9.22 -8.43
CA ILE A 24 -9.42 9.40 -7.16
C ILE A 24 -9.94 10.84 -7.02
N ALA A 25 -9.11 11.83 -7.35
CA ALA A 25 -9.49 13.25 -7.28
C ALA A 25 -10.61 13.58 -8.27
N VAL A 26 -10.52 13.09 -9.51
CA VAL A 26 -11.57 13.25 -10.53
C VAL A 26 -12.85 12.51 -10.10
N GLY A 27 -12.74 11.27 -9.62
CA GLY A 27 -13.87 10.50 -9.13
C GLY A 27 -14.56 11.15 -7.93
N ALA A 28 -13.80 11.77 -7.02
CA ALA A 28 -14.35 12.54 -5.90
C ALA A 28 -15.00 13.85 -6.35
N PHE A 29 -14.45 14.51 -7.38
CA PHE A 29 -15.00 15.76 -7.92
C PHE A 29 -16.28 15.54 -8.73
N PHE A 30 -16.39 14.41 -9.44
CA PHE A 30 -17.58 14.01 -10.20
C PHE A 30 -18.52 13.07 -9.43
N ALA A 31 -18.23 12.77 -8.15
CA ALA A 31 -19.16 12.02 -7.32
C ALA A 31 -20.45 12.83 -7.16
N PRO A 32 -21.61 12.30 -7.60
CA PRO A 32 -22.88 12.99 -7.36
C PRO A 32 -23.06 13.21 -5.85
N ALA A 33 -23.66 14.34 -5.47
CA ALA A 33 -24.03 14.60 -4.08
C ALA A 33 -24.73 13.36 -3.55
N ARG A 34 -24.14 12.70 -2.55
CA ARG A 34 -24.69 11.46 -2.01
C ARG A 34 -26.10 11.77 -1.56
N ILE A 35 -27.09 11.21 -2.23
CA ILE A 35 -28.44 11.14 -1.70
C ILE A 35 -28.29 10.23 -0.48
N ASP A 36 -28.32 10.86 0.69
CA ASP A 36 -28.30 10.14 1.96
C ASP A 36 -29.60 9.33 2.02
N ASN A 37 -29.48 8.07 1.59
CA ASN A 37 -30.58 7.12 1.48
C ASN A 37 -30.89 6.46 2.82
N ASN A 38 -30.22 6.87 3.90
CA ASN A 38 -30.53 6.40 5.25
C ASN A 38 -31.94 6.88 5.64
N PRO A 39 -32.93 5.98 5.76
CA PRO A 39 -34.31 6.36 6.07
C PRO A 39 -34.54 6.58 7.57
N THR A 40 -33.53 6.33 8.41
CA THR A 40 -33.65 6.34 9.87
C THR A 40 -33.85 7.77 10.39
N PRO A 41 -34.94 8.07 11.11
CA PRO A 41 -35.23 9.39 11.66
C PRO A 41 -34.46 9.69 12.96
N SER A 42 -33.14 9.46 12.93
CA SER A 42 -32.20 9.69 14.04
C SER A 42 -31.68 11.13 14.05
N ILE A 43 -31.33 11.65 15.23
CA ILE A 43 -30.66 12.96 15.37
C ILE A 43 -29.22 12.97 14.85
N ASP A 44 -28.60 11.82 14.62
CA ASP A 44 -27.28 11.70 13.96
C ASP A 44 -27.39 11.82 12.45
N ASN A 45 -28.56 11.50 11.89
CA ASN A 45 -28.81 11.56 10.46
C ASN A 45 -29.03 13.02 10.01
N SER A 46 -28.02 13.60 9.36
CA SER A 46 -28.12 14.92 8.71
C SER A 46 -28.81 14.89 7.35
N GLY A 47 -29.07 13.69 6.81
CA GLY A 47 -29.78 13.47 5.57
C GLY A 47 -31.25 13.85 5.65
N SER A 48 -31.93 13.74 4.51
CA SER A 48 -33.30 14.25 4.35
C SER A 48 -34.36 13.56 5.23
N ALA A 49 -34.12 12.31 5.62
CA ALA A 49 -35.02 11.52 6.47
C ALA A 49 -34.66 11.56 7.96
N GLY A 50 -33.52 12.16 8.33
CA GLY A 50 -33.08 12.26 9.72
C GLY A 50 -33.80 13.33 10.54
N ALA A 51 -33.60 13.34 11.86
CA ALA A 51 -34.26 14.23 12.83
C ALA A 51 -33.35 15.35 13.36
N LYS A 52 -32.11 15.47 12.86
CA LYS A 52 -31.10 16.40 13.36
C LYS A 52 -31.55 17.86 13.39
N ALA A 53 -32.33 18.29 12.41
CA ALA A 53 -32.89 19.63 12.35
C ALA A 53 -33.89 19.88 13.47
N ALA A 54 -34.75 18.90 13.81
CA ALA A 54 -35.69 19.00 14.94
C ALA A 54 -34.92 19.21 16.24
N TYR A 55 -33.94 18.35 16.51
CA TYR A 55 -33.09 18.40 17.69
C TYR A 55 -32.39 19.76 17.84
N THR A 56 -31.74 20.22 16.76
CA THR A 56 -30.99 21.48 16.77
C THR A 56 -31.90 22.70 16.89
N LEU A 57 -33.04 22.70 16.18
CA LEU A 57 -34.00 23.80 16.18
C LEU A 57 -34.63 23.97 17.57
N LEU A 58 -35.06 22.88 18.21
CA LEU A 58 -35.61 22.95 19.57
C LEU A 58 -34.58 23.54 20.55
N GLY A 59 -33.31 23.13 20.46
CA GLY A 59 -32.25 23.75 21.26
C GLY A 59 -32.08 25.26 21.00
N GLN A 60 -32.14 25.68 19.73
CA GLN A 60 -32.09 27.10 19.35
C GLN A 60 -33.31 27.90 19.83
N LEU A 61 -34.47 27.26 19.94
CA LEU A 61 -35.71 27.84 20.47
C LEU A 61 -35.75 27.87 22.00
N GLY A 62 -34.69 27.42 22.68
CA GLY A 62 -34.54 27.50 24.13
C GLY A 62 -35.10 26.30 24.90
N TYR A 63 -35.43 25.20 24.22
CA TYR A 63 -35.77 23.94 24.89
C TYR A 63 -34.50 23.27 25.44
N HIS A 64 -34.62 22.60 26.59
CA HIS A 64 -33.54 21.77 27.11
C HIS A 64 -33.57 20.40 26.45
N VAL A 65 -32.98 20.30 25.27
CA VAL A 65 -32.96 19.07 24.48
C VAL A 65 -31.76 18.21 24.85
N GLN A 66 -32.00 16.93 25.15
CA GLN A 66 -30.96 15.96 25.42
C GLN A 66 -31.14 14.73 24.52
N ARG A 67 -30.01 14.11 24.20
CA ARG A 67 -29.97 12.79 23.59
C ARG A 67 -30.12 11.75 24.70
N PHE A 68 -30.97 10.74 24.47
CA PHE A 68 -31.21 9.65 25.38
C PHE A 68 -30.80 8.33 24.71
N ASP A 69 -29.66 7.77 25.15
CA ASP A 69 -29.09 6.51 24.65
C ASP A 69 -29.18 5.37 25.68
N GLU A 70 -30.07 5.49 26.66
CA GLU A 70 -30.23 4.50 27.72
C GLU A 70 -31.48 3.64 27.48
N PRO A 71 -31.53 2.41 28.02
CA PRO A 71 -32.76 1.62 28.02
C PRO A 71 -33.90 2.35 28.73
N ALA A 72 -35.14 2.05 28.36
CA ALA A 72 -36.34 2.69 28.95
C ALA A 72 -36.38 2.63 30.49
N ALA A 73 -35.76 1.63 31.11
CA ALA A 73 -35.62 1.52 32.57
C ALA A 73 -34.91 2.72 33.23
N ALA A 74 -34.05 3.45 32.50
CA ALA A 74 -33.40 4.65 33.03
C ALA A 74 -34.38 5.81 33.23
N LEU A 75 -35.51 5.83 32.50
CA LEU A 75 -36.57 6.83 32.68
C LEU A 75 -37.12 6.82 34.11
N ASP A 76 -37.09 5.68 34.79
CA ASP A 76 -37.57 5.54 36.18
C ASP A 76 -36.84 6.47 37.15
N ARG A 77 -35.63 6.92 36.82
CA ARG A 77 -34.81 7.80 37.65
C ARG A 77 -34.91 9.28 37.28
N LEU A 78 -35.57 9.61 36.17
CA LEU A 78 -35.71 10.97 35.67
C LEU A 78 -36.99 11.64 36.19
N PRO A 79 -37.01 12.98 36.35
CA PRO A 79 -38.21 13.73 36.68
C PRO A 79 -39.19 13.71 35.49
N ALA A 80 -40.33 13.03 35.63
CA ALA A 80 -41.25 12.81 34.53
C ALA A 80 -42.15 14.02 34.24
N ASP A 81 -42.62 14.72 35.27
CA ASP A 81 -43.58 15.83 35.25
C ASP A 81 -43.21 17.05 34.38
N HIS A 82 -41.96 17.14 33.92
CA HIS A 82 -41.47 18.16 32.99
C HIS A 82 -40.62 17.59 31.86
N THR A 83 -40.80 16.32 31.52
CA THR A 83 -39.99 15.64 30.51
C THR A 83 -40.86 15.08 29.38
N THR A 84 -40.51 15.44 28.16
CA THR A 84 -41.10 14.88 26.94
C THR A 84 -40.10 13.94 26.28
N LEU A 85 -40.46 12.67 26.13
CA LEU A 85 -39.70 11.66 25.41
C LEU A 85 -40.19 11.56 23.96
N ILE A 86 -39.28 11.62 23.00
CA ILE A 86 -39.56 11.48 21.56
C ILE A 86 -39.03 10.14 21.08
N LEU A 87 -39.94 9.27 20.64
CA LEU A 87 -39.66 7.97 20.03
C LEU A 87 -39.88 8.08 18.51
N ALA A 88 -38.84 8.43 17.78
CA ALA A 88 -38.90 8.64 16.33
C ALA A 88 -38.62 7.33 15.57
N GLY A 89 -39.65 6.65 15.05
CA GLY A 89 -39.49 5.53 14.11
C GLY A 89 -38.53 4.42 14.55
N ALA A 90 -38.85 3.72 15.65
CA ALA A 90 -38.06 2.58 16.11
C ALA A 90 -37.93 1.51 15.00
N GLY A 91 -36.74 0.97 14.78
CA GLY A 91 -36.52 -0.08 13.77
C GLY A 91 -37.11 -1.43 14.19
N LEU A 92 -36.41 -2.53 13.86
CA LEU A 92 -36.70 -3.89 14.36
C LEU A 92 -36.29 -4.05 15.84
N TYR A 93 -36.74 -3.15 16.71
CA TYR A 93 -36.42 -3.13 18.14
C TYR A 93 -37.45 -3.98 18.91
N ASP A 94 -36.98 -4.86 19.82
CA ASP A 94 -37.88 -5.63 20.70
C ASP A 94 -38.30 -4.76 21.90
N TYR A 95 -39.37 -4.01 21.70
CA TYR A 95 -39.88 -3.03 22.66
C TYR A 95 -40.74 -3.62 23.79
N ARG A 96 -40.92 -4.95 23.83
CA ARG A 96 -41.89 -5.56 24.77
C ARG A 96 -41.52 -5.32 26.23
N THR A 97 -40.23 -5.30 26.54
CA THR A 97 -39.71 -5.03 27.90
C THR A 97 -39.83 -3.58 28.32
N ASP A 98 -39.96 -2.66 27.35
CA ASP A 98 -39.91 -1.22 27.61
C ASP A 98 -41.28 -0.64 27.94
N LYS A 99 -42.36 -1.33 27.54
CA LYS A 99 -43.74 -0.89 27.74
C LYS A 99 -44.06 -0.54 29.19
N ASP A 100 -43.58 -1.34 30.14
CA ASP A 100 -43.86 -1.13 31.56
C ASP A 100 -43.18 0.15 32.07
N HIS A 101 -41.95 0.41 31.62
CA HIS A 101 -41.20 1.62 31.97
C HIS A 101 -41.80 2.87 31.31
N LEU A 102 -42.21 2.79 30.04
CA LEU A 102 -42.92 3.90 29.37
C LEU A 102 -44.27 4.19 30.03
N THR A 103 -44.99 3.15 30.45
CA THR A 103 -46.25 3.29 31.19
C THR A 103 -46.02 3.95 32.55
N ALA A 104 -44.98 3.54 33.28
CA ALA A 104 -44.61 4.15 34.56
C ALA A 104 -44.16 5.62 34.38
N PHE A 105 -43.46 5.94 33.30
CA PHE A 105 -43.06 7.30 32.95
C PHE A 105 -44.28 8.21 32.71
N LEU A 106 -45.23 7.77 31.88
CA LEU A 106 -46.49 8.49 31.65
C LEU A 106 -47.29 8.70 32.94
N ASN A 107 -47.44 7.64 33.76
CA ASN A 107 -48.19 7.70 35.01
C ASN A 107 -47.63 8.73 36.01
N ARG A 108 -46.31 8.98 35.98
CA ARG A 108 -45.62 9.97 36.81
C ARG A 108 -45.66 11.40 36.26
N GLY A 109 -46.37 11.65 35.14
CA GLY A 109 -46.50 12.98 34.53
C GLY A 109 -45.65 13.18 33.28
N GLY A 110 -44.96 12.15 32.80
CA GLY A 110 -44.17 12.21 31.57
C GLY A 110 -45.04 12.36 30.33
N HIS A 111 -44.50 13.00 29.30
CA HIS A 111 -45.12 13.08 27.98
C HIS A 111 -44.35 12.21 26.99
N ILE A 112 -45.04 11.40 26.19
CA ILE A 112 -44.39 10.58 25.14
C ILE A 112 -44.97 10.96 23.78
N LEU A 113 -44.09 11.40 22.88
CA LEU A 113 -44.37 11.52 21.45
C LEU A 113 -43.83 10.27 20.74
N ALA A 114 -44.72 9.40 20.30
CA ALA A 114 -44.36 8.23 19.51
C ALA A 114 -44.73 8.44 18.04
N ALA A 115 -43.72 8.50 17.16
CA ALA A 115 -43.92 8.72 15.74
C ALA A 115 -43.57 7.48 14.91
N GLY A 116 -44.54 6.96 14.17
CA GLY A 116 -44.43 5.72 13.39
C GLY A 116 -45.16 4.53 14.03
N MET A 117 -45.28 3.46 13.24
CA MET A 117 -45.98 2.24 13.64
C MET A 117 -45.35 1.57 14.87
N THR A 118 -44.04 1.33 14.79
CA THR A 118 -43.26 0.63 15.82
C THR A 118 -43.22 1.40 17.13
N SER A 119 -42.84 2.69 17.09
CA SER A 119 -42.87 3.56 18.25
C SER A 119 -44.27 3.66 18.84
N GLY A 120 -45.30 3.80 18.01
CA GLY A 120 -46.69 3.80 18.48
C GLY A 120 -47.08 2.52 19.20
N ALA A 121 -46.57 1.37 18.75
CA ALA A 121 -46.86 0.08 19.37
C ALA A 121 -46.25 -0.07 20.77
N MET A 122 -45.29 0.80 21.13
CA MET A 122 -44.67 0.88 22.45
C MET A 122 -45.59 1.58 23.47
N LEU A 123 -46.54 2.41 23.02
CA LEU A 123 -47.44 3.13 23.90
C LEU A 123 -48.45 2.20 24.61
N PRO A 124 -48.81 2.49 25.87
CA PRO A 124 -49.88 1.77 26.54
C PRO A 124 -51.22 2.06 25.87
N GLY A 125 -52.04 1.02 25.66
CA GLY A 125 -53.33 1.16 24.99
C GLY A 125 -53.24 1.46 23.48
N SER A 126 -52.08 1.23 22.85
CA SER A 126 -51.92 1.38 21.40
C SER A 126 -52.97 0.58 20.61
N SER A 127 -53.84 1.28 19.90
CA SER A 127 -54.88 0.70 19.05
C SER A 127 -54.67 1.18 17.62
N GLN A 128 -53.77 0.51 16.89
CA GLN A 128 -53.41 0.87 15.52
C GLN A 128 -53.96 -0.17 14.54
N ARG A 129 -54.45 0.32 13.40
CA ARG A 129 -54.91 -0.50 12.28
C ARG A 129 -54.28 -0.02 10.97
N PRO A 130 -54.13 -0.89 9.96
CA PRO A 130 -53.77 -0.44 8.62
C PRO A 130 -54.70 0.68 8.15
N ALA A 131 -54.14 1.63 7.40
CA ALA A 131 -54.93 2.71 6.82
C ALA A 131 -56.04 2.16 5.91
N SER A 132 -57.19 2.85 5.86
CA SER A 132 -58.36 2.39 5.11
C SER A 132 -58.16 2.27 3.59
N ARG A 133 -57.11 2.92 3.08
CA ARG A 133 -56.70 2.88 1.67
C ARG A 133 -55.19 2.98 1.53
N LEU A 134 -54.69 2.56 0.37
CA LEU A 134 -53.28 2.72 0.01
C LEU A 134 -53.00 4.17 -0.40
N TYR A 135 -52.10 4.83 0.30
CA TYR A 135 -51.62 6.18 -0.01
C TYR A 135 -50.29 6.09 -0.75
N THR A 136 -50.25 6.55 -2.01
CA THR A 136 -49.01 6.60 -2.82
C THR A 136 -48.33 7.96 -2.81
N ALA A 137 -49.03 8.99 -2.32
CA ALA A 137 -48.53 10.34 -2.12
C ALA A 137 -48.70 10.76 -0.65
N LEU A 138 -48.02 11.84 -0.25
CA LEU A 138 -48.24 12.44 1.07
C LEU A 138 -49.70 12.87 1.19
N CYS A 139 -50.33 12.53 2.31
CA CYS A 139 -51.67 13.02 2.59
C CYS A 139 -51.60 14.43 3.17
N GLU A 140 -52.49 15.30 2.71
CA GLU A 140 -52.81 16.56 3.36
C GLU A 140 -53.91 16.33 4.42
N THR A 141 -53.58 16.54 5.69
CA THR A 141 -54.51 16.25 6.79
C THR A 141 -55.56 17.34 6.99
N VAL A 142 -56.66 16.97 7.63
CA VAL A 142 -57.69 17.87 8.13
C VAL A 142 -57.63 17.89 9.65
N PRO A 143 -57.40 19.06 10.26
CA PRO A 143 -57.50 19.25 11.71
C PRO A 143 -58.83 18.79 12.28
N GLN A 144 -58.78 18.14 13.43
CA GLN A 144 -59.94 17.67 14.20
C GLN A 144 -59.86 18.25 15.61
N GLY A 145 -60.94 18.86 16.09
CA GLY A 145 -60.98 19.43 17.43
C GLY A 145 -60.21 20.75 17.61
N LEU A 146 -59.85 21.07 18.86
CA LEU A 146 -59.29 22.36 19.28
C LEU A 146 -57.95 22.23 20.03
N SER A 147 -57.37 21.04 20.07
CA SER A 147 -56.08 20.78 20.72
C SER A 147 -54.95 21.60 20.07
N PRO A 148 -53.83 21.83 20.77
CA PRO A 148 -52.64 22.44 20.18
C PRO A 148 -52.20 21.74 18.88
N GLN A 149 -52.27 20.41 18.83
CA GLN A 149 -51.88 19.55 17.72
C GLN A 149 -52.83 19.71 16.52
N ALA A 150 -54.14 19.86 16.77
CA ALA A 150 -55.12 20.18 15.72
C ALA A 150 -54.86 21.58 15.12
N ARG A 151 -54.47 22.54 15.96
CA ARG A 151 -54.20 23.92 15.56
C ARG A 151 -52.87 24.11 14.82
N ALA A 152 -52.06 23.06 14.65
CA ALA A 152 -50.84 23.08 13.86
C ALA A 152 -51.09 23.45 12.38
N GLY A 153 -52.31 23.21 11.88
CA GLY A 153 -52.69 23.42 10.48
C GLY A 153 -52.79 22.10 9.73
N ARG A 154 -52.73 22.16 8.40
CA ARG A 154 -52.82 20.98 7.53
C ARG A 154 -51.44 20.37 7.34
N LEU A 155 -51.25 19.18 7.88
CA LEU A 155 -49.98 18.47 7.82
C LEU A 155 -49.81 17.79 6.46
N GLN A 156 -48.56 17.49 6.11
CA GLN A 156 -48.22 16.62 4.99
C GLN A 156 -47.37 15.47 5.49
N LEU A 157 -47.89 14.24 5.38
CA LEU A 157 -47.22 13.04 5.87
C LEU A 157 -47.67 11.77 5.12
N PRO A 158 -46.80 10.76 4.99
CA PRO A 158 -47.19 9.46 4.47
C PRO A 158 -48.00 8.69 5.52
N ILE A 159 -48.88 7.81 5.06
CA ILE A 159 -49.79 7.08 5.93
C ILE A 159 -49.73 5.61 5.57
N GLU A 160 -49.34 4.81 6.55
CA GLU A 160 -49.37 3.34 6.48
C GLU A 160 -50.34 2.79 7.54
N MET A 161 -50.34 3.43 8.71
CA MET A 161 -51.19 3.08 9.84
C MET A 161 -52.17 4.21 10.16
N SER A 162 -53.24 3.86 10.85
CA SER A 162 -54.21 4.81 11.39
C SER A 162 -54.64 4.34 12.77
N TRP A 163 -55.09 5.28 13.60
CA TRP A 163 -55.61 4.91 14.91
C TRP A 163 -56.98 4.25 14.75
N ASP A 164 -57.21 3.19 15.51
CA ASP A 164 -58.51 2.57 15.62
C ASP A 164 -59.36 3.34 16.64
N THR A 165 -60.41 4.00 16.16
CA THR A 165 -61.29 4.84 16.99
C THR A 165 -62.34 4.03 17.75
N ILE A 166 -62.32 2.70 17.65
CA ILE A 166 -63.24 1.83 18.41
C ILE A 166 -63.02 2.01 19.92
N ASP A 167 -61.79 2.30 20.34
CA ASP A 167 -61.45 2.60 21.73
C ASP A 167 -61.53 4.12 22.00
N ALA A 168 -62.61 4.56 22.66
CA ALA A 168 -62.99 5.96 22.87
C ALA A 168 -62.04 6.82 23.75
N VAL A 169 -60.81 6.36 24.01
CA VAL A 169 -59.85 7.03 24.89
C VAL A 169 -58.99 8.06 24.14
N ALA A 170 -58.79 7.87 22.84
CA ALA A 170 -57.95 8.76 22.01
C ALA A 170 -58.73 9.92 21.40
N ILE A 171 -58.17 11.12 21.56
CA ILE A 171 -58.66 12.34 20.92
C ILE A 171 -57.95 12.47 19.58
N VAL A 172 -58.72 12.57 18.51
CA VAL A 172 -58.18 12.76 17.15
C VAL A 172 -57.86 14.23 16.93
N ASP A 173 -56.61 14.52 16.59
CA ASP A 173 -56.14 15.89 16.29
C ASP A 173 -56.06 16.16 14.80
N GLN A 174 -55.70 15.13 14.03
CA GLN A 174 -55.53 15.21 12.59
C GLN A 174 -56.03 13.92 11.96
N ALA A 175 -56.82 14.07 10.90
CA ALA A 175 -57.31 12.95 10.12
C ALA A 175 -56.92 13.11 8.65
N CYS A 176 -56.67 12.00 7.98
CA CYS A 176 -56.57 11.94 6.53
C CYS A 176 -57.77 11.18 5.98
N GLY A 177 -58.74 11.91 5.42
CA GLY A 177 -60.04 11.31 5.12
C GLY A 177 -60.69 10.79 6.40
N THR A 178 -60.96 9.49 6.46
CA THR A 178 -61.53 8.80 7.62
C THR A 178 -60.49 8.19 8.56
N ASP A 179 -59.20 8.28 8.22
CA ASP A 179 -58.12 7.67 9.00
C ASP A 179 -57.55 8.70 9.99
N PRO A 180 -57.63 8.47 11.32
CA PRO A 180 -56.92 9.29 12.29
C PRO A 180 -55.41 9.04 12.20
N VAL A 181 -54.64 10.11 12.09
CA VAL A 181 -53.19 10.04 11.84
C VAL A 181 -52.35 10.76 12.89
N VAL A 182 -52.96 11.66 13.66
CA VAL A 182 -52.41 12.20 14.90
C VAL A 182 -53.49 12.10 15.96
N VAL A 183 -53.15 11.47 17.07
CA VAL A 183 -54.02 11.39 18.23
C VAL A 183 -53.22 11.66 19.49
N HIS A 184 -53.90 12.14 20.53
CA HIS A 184 -53.37 12.18 21.88
C HIS A 184 -54.39 11.59 22.86
N TYR A 185 -53.90 11.11 23.99
CA TYR A 185 -54.73 10.69 25.09
C TYR A 185 -54.03 10.87 26.44
N PRO A 186 -54.79 11.25 27.48
CA PRO A 186 -54.25 11.36 28.82
C PRO A 186 -53.95 9.99 29.40
N MET A 187 -52.86 9.90 30.17
CA MET A 187 -52.48 8.71 30.92
C MET A 187 -52.13 9.10 32.35
N GLN A 188 -53.13 8.98 33.24
CA GLN A 188 -53.07 9.49 34.62
C GLN A 188 -52.64 10.97 34.66
N SER A 189 -51.38 11.25 35.02
CA SER A 189 -50.83 12.60 35.13
C SER A 189 -50.07 13.05 33.88
N GLY A 190 -49.80 12.15 32.94
CA GLY A 190 -49.05 12.42 31.71
C GLY A 190 -49.91 12.33 30.45
N GLU A 191 -49.25 12.42 29.30
CA GLU A 191 -49.90 12.44 27.98
C GLU A 191 -49.13 11.58 26.97
N ALA A 192 -49.86 10.74 26.25
CA ALA A 192 -49.33 9.99 25.12
C ALA A 192 -49.83 10.63 23.82
N ILE A 193 -48.90 10.92 22.91
CA ILE A 193 -49.16 11.47 21.58
C ILE A 193 -48.63 10.48 20.56
N TRP A 194 -49.47 10.11 19.60
CA TRP A 194 -49.06 9.23 18.51
C TRP A 194 -49.21 9.93 17.16
N TRP A 195 -48.16 9.84 16.35
CA TRP A 195 -48.16 10.23 14.95
C TRP A 195 -47.98 8.98 14.10
N THR A 196 -48.78 8.83 13.04
CA THR A 196 -48.68 7.67 12.13
C THR A 196 -47.31 7.51 11.48
N SER A 197 -46.58 8.61 11.28
CA SER A 197 -45.28 8.63 10.62
C SER A 197 -44.29 9.57 11.32
N PRO A 198 -42.99 9.24 11.35
CA PRO A 198 -41.95 10.16 11.78
C PRO A 198 -41.70 11.31 10.80
N TYR A 199 -42.28 11.27 9.58
CA TYR A 199 -42.03 12.26 8.54
C TYR A 199 -42.09 13.72 9.00
N PRO A 200 -43.09 14.18 9.80
CA PRO A 200 -43.16 15.56 10.27
C PRO A 200 -41.94 16.02 11.10
N LEU A 201 -41.24 15.10 11.76
CA LEU A 201 -40.04 15.41 12.56
C LEU A 201 -38.75 15.41 11.74
N THR A 202 -38.79 14.95 10.49
CA THR A 202 -37.59 14.81 9.65
C THR A 202 -37.10 16.15 9.10
N ASN A 203 -35.82 16.23 8.74
CA ASN A 203 -35.19 17.39 8.13
C ASN A 203 -35.95 17.89 6.88
N ARG A 204 -36.52 16.96 6.09
CA ARG A 204 -37.40 17.29 4.97
C ARG A 204 -38.78 17.73 5.45
N GLY A 205 -39.39 17.00 6.38
CA GLY A 205 -40.75 17.27 6.86
C GLY A 205 -40.90 18.60 7.57
N LEU A 206 -39.87 19.05 8.30
CA LEU A 206 -39.85 20.33 9.01
C LEU A 206 -39.84 21.55 8.09
N GLN A 207 -39.57 21.39 6.79
CA GLN A 207 -39.69 22.48 5.82
C GLN A 207 -41.16 22.90 5.62
N ASN A 208 -42.11 22.08 6.06
CA ASN A 208 -43.53 22.43 6.08
C ASN A 208 -43.89 23.09 7.42
N ASP A 209 -44.41 24.32 7.36
CA ASP A 209 -44.80 25.12 8.54
C ASP A 209 -45.74 24.39 9.50
N ALA A 210 -46.69 23.60 8.99
CA ALA A 210 -47.66 22.89 9.82
C ALA A 210 -47.00 21.73 10.57
N ASN A 211 -46.05 21.03 9.93
CA ASN A 211 -45.27 19.97 10.59
C ASN A 211 -44.39 20.53 11.70
N LEU A 212 -43.77 21.70 11.49
CA LEU A 212 -43.02 22.38 12.56
C LEU A 212 -43.94 22.79 13.73
N ARG A 213 -45.11 23.37 13.43
CA ARG A 213 -46.09 23.72 14.47
C ARG A 213 -46.58 22.50 15.23
N LEU A 214 -46.73 21.36 14.57
CA LEU A 214 -47.09 20.10 15.22
C LEU A 214 -46.01 19.64 16.21
N LEU A 215 -44.74 19.71 15.83
CA LEU A 215 -43.62 19.40 16.73
C LEU A 215 -43.65 20.30 17.97
N LEU A 216 -43.79 21.61 17.78
CA LEU A 216 -43.86 22.56 18.89
C LEU A 216 -45.10 22.32 19.77
N ALA A 217 -46.23 21.96 19.18
CA ALA A 217 -47.45 21.63 19.91
C ALA A 217 -47.30 20.35 20.75
N ALA A 218 -46.62 19.32 20.23
CA ALA A 218 -46.41 18.06 20.94
C ALA A 218 -45.38 18.16 22.07
N VAL A 219 -44.35 19.01 21.89
CA VAL A 219 -43.33 19.24 22.92
C VAL A 219 -43.82 20.21 23.99
N GLY A 220 -44.75 21.10 23.66
CA GLY A 220 -45.33 22.07 24.58
C GLY A 220 -44.47 23.34 24.73
N ALA A 221 -44.72 24.10 25.79
CA ALA A 221 -44.03 25.36 26.05
C ALA A 221 -42.55 25.12 26.46
N PRO A 222 -41.63 26.07 26.16
CA PRO A 222 -40.27 26.01 26.67
C PRO A 222 -40.24 26.01 28.20
N GLY A 223 -39.45 25.11 28.79
CA GLY A 223 -39.32 24.97 30.25
C GLY A 223 -39.14 23.52 30.71
N GLY A 224 -39.60 22.56 29.91
CA GLY A 224 -39.36 21.13 30.11
C GLY A 224 -38.10 20.61 29.40
N THR A 225 -37.69 19.40 29.79
CA THR A 225 -36.62 18.63 29.13
C THR A 225 -37.21 17.84 27.98
N VAL A 226 -36.54 17.82 26.83
CA VAL A 226 -36.94 17.05 25.66
C VAL A 226 -35.88 15.99 25.39
N LEU A 227 -36.26 14.72 25.55
CA LEU A 227 -35.39 13.58 25.33
C LEU A 227 -35.65 13.01 23.93
N PHE A 228 -34.63 12.94 23.09
CA PHE A 228 -34.68 12.16 21.84
C PHE A 228 -34.10 10.78 22.12
N ASP A 229 -34.93 9.74 22.02
CA ASP A 229 -34.50 8.36 22.20
C ASP A 229 -33.76 7.88 20.94
N GLU A 230 -32.46 7.67 21.07
CA GLU A 230 -31.60 7.09 20.04
C GLU A 230 -31.27 5.62 20.35
N TYR A 231 -31.59 5.14 21.55
CA TYR A 231 -31.42 3.74 21.94
C TYR A 231 -32.30 2.82 21.07
N ILE A 232 -33.52 3.25 20.74
CA ILE A 232 -34.44 2.54 19.83
C ILE A 232 -33.93 2.35 18.40
N HIS A 233 -32.93 3.13 17.98
CA HIS A 233 -32.28 2.97 16.68
C HIS A 233 -31.15 1.93 16.71
N GLY A 234 -30.91 1.32 17.87
CA GLY A 234 -29.97 0.22 18.00
C GLY A 234 -28.54 0.69 17.86
N ALA A 235 -28.15 1.77 18.56
CA ALA A 235 -26.78 2.20 18.76
C ALA A 235 -25.94 1.10 19.47
N ARG A 236 -25.74 -0.02 18.78
CA ARG A 236 -24.58 -0.88 18.90
C ARG A 236 -23.58 -0.25 17.97
N GLU A 237 -22.42 0.13 18.49
CA GLU A 237 -21.27 0.51 17.67
C GLU A 237 -20.76 -0.74 16.93
N ASP A 238 -21.52 -1.28 15.97
CA ASP A 238 -20.97 -2.22 15.01
C ASP A 238 -20.19 -1.38 13.99
N LEU A 239 -18.86 -1.43 14.11
CA LEU A 239 -17.90 -0.80 13.21
C LEU A 239 -18.20 -1.11 11.73
N TRP A 240 -18.92 -2.20 11.46
CA TRP A 240 -19.39 -2.63 10.15
C TRP A 240 -20.51 -1.75 9.55
N ASP A 241 -21.44 -1.23 10.36
CA ASP A 241 -22.50 -0.33 9.87
C ASP A 241 -21.95 1.05 9.50
N THR A 242 -20.89 1.49 10.20
CA THR A 242 -20.14 2.70 9.83
C THR A 242 -19.41 2.54 8.49
N ALA A 243 -19.02 1.30 8.13
CA ALA A 243 -18.34 1.01 6.87
C ALA A 243 -19.30 1.01 5.66
N ALA A 244 -20.60 0.82 5.86
CA ALA A 244 -21.59 0.79 4.77
C ALA A 244 -21.82 2.17 4.12
N GLY A 245 -21.66 3.26 4.88
CA GLY A 245 -21.76 4.64 4.38
C GLY A 245 -20.42 5.26 3.95
N THR A 246 -19.31 4.73 4.44
CA THR A 246 -17.97 5.30 4.24
C THR A 246 -17.33 4.67 2.99
N PRO A 247 -16.56 5.39 2.14
CA PRO A 247 -15.94 4.81 0.93
C PRO A 247 -14.81 3.80 1.21
N VAL A 248 -14.88 3.04 2.30
CA VAL A 248 -13.87 2.06 2.73
C VAL A 248 -13.79 0.90 1.75
N VAL A 249 -14.93 0.45 1.21
CA VAL A 249 -15.00 -0.63 0.21
C VAL A 249 -14.26 -0.25 -1.09
N PRO A 250 -14.56 0.87 -1.77
CA PRO A 250 -13.80 1.26 -2.96
C PRO A 250 -12.33 1.57 -2.65
N MET A 251 -12.02 2.11 -1.47
CA MET A 251 -10.65 2.36 -1.03
C MET A 251 -9.87 1.06 -0.79
N GLY A 252 -10.53 0.01 -0.27
CA GLY A 252 -9.99 -1.34 -0.15
C GLY A 252 -9.67 -1.97 -1.51
N TRP A 253 -10.55 -1.78 -2.50
CA TRP A 253 -10.29 -2.20 -3.89
C TRP A 253 -9.14 -1.45 -4.55
N GLN A 254 -8.99 -0.16 -4.27
CA GLN A 254 -7.84 0.61 -4.74
C GLN A 254 -6.53 0.12 -4.09
N LEU A 255 -6.52 -0.12 -2.78
CA LEU A 255 -5.36 -0.68 -2.07
C LEU A 255 -4.99 -2.08 -2.59
N ALA A 256 -5.99 -2.94 -2.82
CA ALA A 256 -5.77 -4.26 -3.40
C ALA A 256 -5.18 -4.18 -4.81
N ALA A 257 -5.68 -3.27 -5.66
CA ALA A 257 -5.15 -3.04 -7.01
C ALA A 257 -3.69 -2.54 -6.98
N VAL A 258 -3.35 -1.62 -6.07
CA VAL A 258 -1.97 -1.15 -5.86
C VAL A 258 -1.08 -2.29 -5.36
N GLY A 259 -1.56 -3.09 -4.41
CA GLY A 259 -0.85 -4.28 -3.92
C GLY A 259 -0.58 -5.29 -5.04
N LEU A 260 -1.58 -5.56 -5.87
CA LEU A 260 -1.44 -6.45 -7.04
C LEU A 260 -0.42 -5.90 -8.04
N LEU A 261 -0.44 -4.61 -8.32
CA LEU A 261 0.53 -3.96 -9.19
C LEU A 261 1.96 -4.04 -8.62
N LEU A 262 2.13 -3.88 -7.32
CA LEU A 262 3.43 -4.06 -6.66
C LEU A 262 3.91 -5.51 -6.77
N VAL A 263 3.05 -6.48 -6.48
CA VAL A 263 3.36 -7.91 -6.65
C VAL A 263 3.72 -8.23 -8.10
N PHE A 264 3.01 -7.66 -9.08
CA PHE A 264 3.30 -7.89 -10.49
C PHE A 264 4.59 -7.19 -10.95
N SER A 265 4.86 -5.99 -10.43
CA SER A 265 6.07 -5.21 -10.73
C SER A 265 7.33 -5.83 -10.13
N TYR A 266 7.26 -6.34 -8.89
CA TYR A 266 8.39 -6.97 -8.21
C TYR A 266 8.49 -8.48 -8.50
N GLY A 267 7.38 -9.14 -8.80
CA GLY A 267 7.31 -10.57 -9.15
C GLY A 267 7.84 -10.90 -10.55
N ARG A 268 8.10 -9.91 -11.41
CA ARG A 268 8.74 -10.13 -12.72
C ARG A 268 10.24 -10.41 -12.65
N ARG A 269 10.87 -10.36 -11.48
CA ARG A 269 12.30 -10.73 -11.33
C ARG A 269 12.47 -12.24 -11.08
N ASN A 270 11.84 -13.06 -11.91
CA ASN A 270 12.10 -14.50 -12.01
C ASN A 270 13.08 -14.74 -13.17
N GLY A 271 14.36 -14.50 -12.92
CA GLY A 271 15.43 -14.88 -13.83
C GLY A 271 16.62 -15.36 -13.00
N PRO A 272 17.24 -16.51 -13.34
CA PRO A 272 18.38 -16.99 -12.57
C PRO A 272 19.47 -15.92 -12.57
N LEU A 273 19.96 -15.58 -11.38
CA LEU A 273 21.12 -14.71 -11.20
C LEU A 273 22.32 -15.38 -11.89
N ARG A 274 22.58 -15.03 -13.15
CA ARG A 274 23.83 -15.44 -13.81
C ARG A 274 24.96 -14.64 -13.19
N THR A 275 25.74 -15.31 -12.37
CA THR A 275 27.00 -14.76 -11.87
C THR A 275 27.90 -14.44 -13.08
N PRO A 276 28.53 -13.25 -13.13
CA PRO A 276 29.45 -12.94 -14.21
C PRO A 276 30.60 -13.94 -14.20
N ILE A 277 30.89 -14.55 -15.35
CA ILE A 277 32.00 -15.51 -15.52
C ILE A 277 33.30 -14.80 -15.16
N ARG A 278 33.89 -15.17 -14.02
CA ARG A 278 35.22 -14.73 -13.63
C ARG A 278 36.22 -15.59 -14.40
N VAL A 279 36.77 -15.06 -15.48
CA VAL A 279 37.87 -15.71 -16.20
C VAL A 279 39.06 -15.78 -15.24
N GLN A 280 39.39 -16.99 -14.80
CA GLN A 280 40.52 -17.27 -13.93
C GLN A 280 41.78 -16.96 -14.74
N ARG A 281 42.55 -15.93 -14.33
CA ARG A 281 43.85 -15.64 -14.96
C ARG A 281 44.80 -16.77 -14.55
N THR A 282 45.05 -17.71 -15.45
CA THR A 282 46.11 -18.71 -15.27
C THR A 282 47.43 -17.98 -15.02
N SER A 283 48.19 -18.48 -14.06
CA SER A 283 49.46 -17.84 -13.73
C SER A 283 50.43 -17.98 -14.91
N PRO A 284 51.32 -17.00 -15.19
CA PRO A 284 52.29 -17.10 -16.28
C PRO A 284 53.12 -18.40 -16.26
N LEU A 285 53.33 -18.99 -15.08
CA LEU A 285 54.05 -20.25 -14.90
C LEU A 285 53.24 -21.47 -15.38
N GLU A 286 51.92 -21.50 -15.20
CA GLU A 286 51.05 -22.57 -15.72
C GLU A 286 51.01 -22.59 -17.25
N PHE A 287 51.11 -21.42 -17.89
CA PHE A 287 51.21 -21.32 -19.34
C PHE A 287 52.51 -21.92 -19.86
N VAL A 288 53.64 -21.58 -19.23
CA VAL A 288 54.96 -22.13 -19.60
C VAL A 288 55.01 -23.64 -19.39
N HIS A 289 54.47 -24.15 -18.29
CA HIS A 289 54.40 -25.59 -18.03
C HIS A 289 53.57 -26.32 -19.09
N SER A 290 52.40 -25.75 -19.44
CA SER A 290 51.50 -26.30 -20.46
C SER A 290 52.13 -26.31 -21.85
N MET A 291 52.84 -25.25 -22.22
CA MET A 291 53.59 -25.18 -23.48
C MET A 291 54.78 -26.15 -23.51
N GLY A 292 55.51 -26.29 -22.40
CA GLY A 292 56.59 -27.27 -22.26
C GLY A 292 56.09 -28.70 -22.41
N ASP A 293 54.96 -29.02 -21.80
CA ASP A 293 54.31 -30.34 -21.94
C ASP A 293 53.83 -30.61 -23.37
N LEU A 294 53.29 -29.60 -24.04
CA LEU A 294 52.90 -29.68 -25.44
C LEU A 294 54.10 -29.98 -26.35
N TYR A 295 55.20 -29.23 -26.21
CA TYR A 295 56.40 -29.45 -27.03
C TYR A 295 57.07 -30.79 -26.75
N ARG A 296 57.04 -31.27 -25.51
CA ARG A 296 57.52 -32.60 -25.14
C ARG A 296 56.68 -33.70 -25.78
N LYS A 297 55.33 -33.60 -25.72
CA LYS A 297 54.42 -34.57 -26.36
C LYS A 297 54.52 -34.55 -27.88
N ALA A 298 54.75 -33.38 -28.48
CA ALA A 298 54.90 -33.21 -29.92
C ALA A 298 56.29 -33.63 -30.44
N GLY A 299 57.24 -34.02 -29.57
CA GLY A 299 58.60 -34.39 -29.98
C GLY A 299 59.37 -33.24 -30.63
N ALA A 300 59.08 -31.99 -30.26
CA ALA A 300 59.57 -30.77 -30.93
C ALA A 300 61.04 -30.43 -30.58
N VAL A 301 61.94 -31.40 -30.70
CA VAL A 301 63.37 -31.29 -30.38
C VAL A 301 64.07 -30.25 -31.25
N THR A 302 63.70 -30.18 -32.54
CA THR A 302 64.24 -29.22 -33.52
C THR A 302 63.86 -27.78 -33.19
N VAL A 303 62.64 -27.57 -32.67
CA VAL A 303 62.16 -26.25 -32.22
C VAL A 303 62.95 -25.78 -31.00
N ALA A 304 63.25 -26.68 -30.06
CA ALA A 304 64.07 -26.36 -28.90
C ALA A 304 65.54 -26.05 -29.30
N ALA A 305 66.11 -26.81 -30.21
CA ALA A 305 67.48 -26.58 -30.72
C ALA A 305 67.60 -25.24 -31.47
N SER A 306 66.67 -24.93 -32.37
CA SER A 306 66.65 -23.64 -33.09
C SER A 306 66.41 -22.45 -32.15
N ALA A 307 65.62 -22.63 -31.08
CA ALA A 307 65.46 -21.60 -30.06
C ALA A 307 66.76 -21.34 -29.28
N ALA A 308 67.51 -22.40 -28.93
CA ALA A 308 68.80 -22.28 -28.27
C ALA A 308 69.85 -21.60 -29.17
N GLU A 309 69.90 -21.95 -30.46
CA GLU A 309 70.77 -21.27 -31.43
C GLU A 309 70.44 -19.78 -31.52
N ARG A 310 69.16 -19.43 -31.73
CA ARG A 310 68.72 -18.03 -31.78
C ARG A 310 69.09 -17.27 -30.52
N ARG A 311 68.94 -17.88 -29.34
CA ARG A 311 69.32 -17.26 -28.06
C ARG A 311 70.83 -17.00 -28.00
N LEU A 312 71.67 -17.96 -28.39
CA LEU A 312 73.12 -17.78 -28.43
C LEU A 312 73.51 -16.66 -29.41
N LEU A 313 73.01 -16.70 -30.65
CA LEU A 313 73.33 -15.69 -31.66
C LEU A 313 72.87 -14.30 -31.23
N HIS A 314 71.68 -14.19 -30.64
CA HIS A 314 71.18 -12.93 -30.13
C HIS A 314 72.01 -12.40 -28.96
N PHE A 315 72.49 -13.27 -28.07
CA PHE A 315 73.43 -12.88 -27.02
C PHE A 315 74.76 -12.38 -27.59
N LEU A 316 75.33 -13.09 -28.57
CA LEU A 316 76.59 -12.70 -29.23
C LEU A 316 76.46 -11.37 -29.99
N GLU A 317 75.30 -11.09 -30.58
CA GLU A 317 75.00 -9.81 -31.23
C GLU A 317 74.81 -8.69 -30.19
N ALA A 318 73.90 -8.88 -29.24
CA ALA A 318 73.46 -7.82 -28.33
C ALA A 318 74.44 -7.52 -27.19
N GLN A 319 75.12 -8.54 -26.65
CA GLN A 319 76.03 -8.41 -25.51
C GLN A 319 77.49 -8.69 -25.91
N GLY A 320 77.71 -9.58 -26.87
CA GLY A 320 79.06 -9.85 -27.40
C GLY A 320 79.57 -8.84 -28.42
N GLY A 321 78.68 -8.01 -29.00
CA GLY A 321 79.03 -6.99 -29.99
C GLY A 321 79.60 -7.56 -31.30
N ILE A 322 79.33 -8.84 -31.60
CA ILE A 322 79.77 -9.47 -32.84
C ILE A 322 78.86 -9.02 -33.98
N PRO A 323 79.39 -8.47 -35.09
CA PRO A 323 78.57 -8.03 -36.21
C PRO A 323 77.69 -9.15 -36.77
N ARG A 324 76.44 -8.81 -37.10
CA ARG A 324 75.46 -9.76 -37.64
C ARG A 324 75.92 -10.47 -38.92
N ALA A 325 76.73 -9.80 -39.75
CA ALA A 325 77.33 -10.39 -40.94
C ALA A 325 78.25 -11.58 -40.61
N THR A 326 78.99 -11.50 -39.51
CA THR A 326 79.86 -12.58 -39.02
C THR A 326 79.06 -13.72 -38.41
N LEU A 327 77.94 -13.42 -37.74
CA LEU A 327 77.04 -14.43 -37.14
C LEU A 327 76.27 -15.26 -38.18
N GLN A 328 76.19 -14.79 -39.43
CA GLN A 328 75.62 -15.52 -40.57
C GLN A 328 76.66 -16.40 -41.30
N ALA A 329 77.94 -16.29 -40.96
CA ALA A 329 79.00 -17.08 -41.57
C ALA A 329 79.06 -18.53 -41.03
N SER A 330 80.08 -19.27 -41.43
CA SER A 330 80.28 -20.65 -40.99
C SER A 330 80.50 -20.71 -39.46
N PRO A 331 80.11 -21.81 -38.79
CA PRO A 331 80.32 -21.96 -37.34
C PRO A 331 81.77 -21.75 -36.89
N GLY A 332 82.74 -22.10 -37.75
CA GLY A 332 84.16 -21.85 -37.49
C GLY A 332 84.52 -20.37 -37.47
N THR A 333 83.96 -19.57 -38.38
CA THR A 333 84.14 -18.11 -38.39
C THR A 333 83.54 -17.45 -37.16
N ILE A 334 82.38 -17.94 -36.69
CA ILE A 334 81.73 -17.44 -35.45
C ILE A 334 82.62 -17.73 -34.25
N ALA A 335 83.14 -18.96 -34.11
CA ALA A 335 84.01 -19.32 -33.00
C ALA A 335 85.33 -18.53 -33.01
N ALA A 336 85.91 -18.26 -34.18
CA ALA A 336 87.09 -17.43 -34.32
C ALA A 336 86.83 -15.98 -33.88
N ALA A 337 85.70 -15.39 -34.28
CA ALA A 337 85.31 -14.04 -33.86
C ALA A 337 85.06 -13.95 -32.34
N VAL A 338 84.49 -15.00 -31.74
CA VAL A 338 84.35 -15.11 -30.28
C VAL A 338 85.73 -15.21 -29.61
N ALA A 339 86.64 -16.04 -30.12
CA ALA A 339 87.99 -16.20 -29.59
C ALA A 339 88.77 -14.87 -29.59
N GLU A 340 88.70 -14.14 -30.71
CA GLU A 340 89.36 -12.85 -30.89
C GLU A 340 88.81 -11.80 -29.91
N ARG A 341 87.48 -11.72 -29.78
CA ARG A 341 86.81 -10.68 -29.00
C ARG A 341 86.90 -10.91 -27.50
N PHE A 342 86.76 -12.16 -27.05
CA PHE A 342 86.68 -12.52 -25.63
C PHE A 342 88.02 -13.04 -25.08
N ARG A 343 89.06 -13.21 -25.92
CA ARG A 343 90.37 -13.80 -25.59
C ARG A 343 90.32 -15.23 -25.04
N THR A 344 89.12 -15.81 -24.98
CA THR A 344 88.83 -17.19 -24.57
C THR A 344 87.72 -17.70 -25.48
N ALA A 345 87.99 -18.74 -26.26
CA ALA A 345 86.94 -19.49 -26.93
C ALA A 345 86.80 -20.87 -26.27
N PRO A 346 85.58 -21.30 -25.92
CA PRO A 346 85.34 -22.68 -25.57
C PRO A 346 85.69 -23.55 -26.80
N ALA A 347 86.60 -24.50 -26.64
CA ALA A 347 87.12 -25.31 -27.75
C ALA A 347 86.01 -26.05 -28.53
N SER A 348 84.87 -26.33 -27.89
CA SER A 348 83.73 -27.04 -28.49
C SER A 348 82.67 -26.13 -29.12
N LEU A 349 82.83 -24.79 -29.10
CA LEU A 349 81.76 -23.88 -29.52
C LEU A 349 81.37 -24.04 -31.01
N ALA A 350 82.35 -24.19 -31.90
CA ALA A 350 82.10 -24.41 -33.32
C ALA A 350 81.37 -25.74 -33.57
N GLU A 351 81.75 -26.79 -32.84
CA GLU A 351 81.14 -28.12 -32.92
C GLU A 351 79.70 -28.11 -32.38
N ASP A 352 79.47 -27.45 -31.25
CA ASP A 352 78.14 -27.33 -30.63
C ASP A 352 77.18 -26.49 -31.50
N ILE A 353 77.65 -25.42 -32.16
CA ILE A 353 76.85 -24.65 -33.13
C ILE A 353 76.54 -25.50 -34.37
N THR A 354 77.52 -26.28 -34.86
CA THR A 354 77.32 -27.20 -35.99
C THR A 354 76.29 -28.28 -35.63
N ALA A 355 76.36 -28.83 -34.42
CA ALA A 355 75.41 -29.81 -33.92
C ALA A 355 73.99 -29.23 -33.77
N LEU A 356 73.85 -27.95 -33.39
CA LEU A 356 72.54 -27.28 -33.34
C LEU A 356 71.96 -27.08 -34.74
N ARG A 357 72.74 -26.61 -35.71
CA ARG A 357 72.29 -26.39 -37.10
C ARG A 357 71.91 -27.70 -37.80
N ASN A 358 72.60 -28.78 -37.47
CA ASN A 358 72.33 -30.10 -38.04
C ASN A 358 71.27 -30.89 -37.25
N ALA A 359 70.67 -30.32 -36.20
CA ALA A 359 69.69 -30.99 -35.35
C ALA A 359 68.44 -31.48 -36.10
N GLU A 360 68.04 -30.77 -37.17
CA GLU A 360 66.92 -31.18 -38.03
C GLU A 360 67.23 -32.42 -38.87
N GLN A 361 68.48 -32.56 -39.34
CA GLN A 361 68.88 -33.66 -40.21
C GLN A 361 69.32 -34.91 -39.44
N SER A 362 69.82 -34.75 -38.22
CA SER A 362 70.41 -35.82 -37.41
C SER A 362 69.44 -36.53 -36.45
N ASN A 363 68.16 -36.16 -36.47
CA ASN A 363 67.07 -36.75 -35.69
C ASN A 363 67.44 -37.02 -34.21
N LEU A 364 67.92 -35.97 -33.53
CA LEU A 364 68.49 -36.05 -32.19
C LEU A 364 67.48 -36.57 -31.16
N SER A 365 67.94 -37.48 -30.29
CA SER A 365 67.15 -37.90 -29.12
C SER A 365 66.89 -36.71 -28.16
N PRO A 366 65.77 -36.68 -27.42
CA PRO A 366 65.49 -35.62 -26.45
C PRO A 366 66.60 -35.44 -25.39
N LYS A 367 67.26 -36.54 -24.99
CA LYS A 367 68.35 -36.52 -24.00
C LYS A 367 69.62 -35.89 -24.56
N SER A 368 69.98 -36.21 -25.80
CA SER A 368 71.15 -35.62 -26.47
C SER A 368 70.93 -34.15 -26.81
N ALA A 369 69.71 -33.77 -27.20
CA ALA A 369 69.35 -32.38 -27.44
C ALA A 369 69.39 -31.54 -26.17
N LEU A 370 68.86 -32.05 -25.04
CA LEU A 370 68.97 -31.35 -23.75
C LEU A 370 70.44 -31.17 -23.32
N ALA A 371 71.28 -32.18 -23.52
CA ALA A 371 72.71 -32.08 -23.22
C ALA A 371 73.39 -31.01 -24.08
N LEU A 372 73.07 -30.94 -25.37
CA LEU A 372 73.57 -29.91 -26.29
C LEU A 372 73.11 -28.50 -25.90
N ILE A 373 71.82 -28.32 -25.60
CA ILE A 373 71.28 -27.02 -25.16
C ILE A 373 71.95 -26.56 -23.85
N ARG A 374 72.17 -27.48 -22.89
CA ARG A 374 72.89 -27.16 -21.65
C ARG A 374 74.33 -26.72 -21.89
N ARG A 375 75.04 -27.33 -22.86
CA ARG A 375 76.39 -26.89 -23.23
C ARG A 375 76.37 -25.48 -23.81
N ILE A 376 75.38 -25.17 -24.64
CA ILE A 376 75.19 -23.83 -25.24
C ILE A 376 74.86 -22.79 -24.17
N ASP A 377 73.95 -23.09 -23.24
CA ASP A 377 73.66 -22.20 -22.11
C ASP A 377 74.90 -22.01 -21.22
N HIS A 378 75.73 -23.04 -21.06
CA HIS A 378 77.00 -22.93 -20.33
C HIS A 378 78.00 -22.03 -21.06
N HIS A 379 78.09 -22.11 -22.39
CA HIS A 379 78.90 -21.18 -23.19
C HIS A 379 78.42 -19.73 -23.02
N ILE A 380 77.10 -19.48 -23.06
CA ILE A 380 76.53 -18.15 -22.81
C ILE A 380 76.89 -17.65 -21.41
N ALA A 381 76.77 -18.50 -20.38
CA ALA A 381 77.11 -18.14 -19.01
C ALA A 381 78.61 -17.87 -18.81
N ALA A 382 79.49 -18.65 -19.45
CA ALA A 382 80.93 -18.43 -19.40
C ALA A 382 81.33 -17.12 -20.10
N LEU A 383 80.74 -16.85 -21.27
CA LEU A 383 80.99 -15.62 -22.03
C LEU A 383 80.40 -14.38 -21.33
N SER A 384 79.24 -14.49 -20.68
CA SER A 384 78.66 -13.39 -19.91
C SER A 384 79.48 -13.06 -18.66
N ALA A 385 80.02 -14.08 -17.98
CA ALA A 385 80.96 -13.90 -16.89
C ALA A 385 82.26 -13.22 -17.39
N ALA A 386 82.78 -13.59 -18.56
CA ALA A 386 83.95 -12.94 -19.15
C ALA A 386 83.71 -11.46 -19.51
N ILE A 387 82.51 -11.11 -20.01
CA ILE A 387 82.11 -9.70 -20.23
C ILE A 387 82.09 -8.94 -18.91
N THR A 388 81.51 -9.53 -17.87
CA THR A 388 81.38 -8.91 -16.55
C THR A 388 82.75 -8.73 -15.88
N ALA A 389 83.66 -9.69 -16.02
CA ALA A 389 85.03 -9.63 -15.48
C ALA A 389 85.95 -8.67 -16.25
N GLY A 390 85.67 -8.42 -17.54
CA GLY A 390 86.40 -7.47 -18.38
C GLY A 390 85.92 -6.01 -18.28
N GLN A 391 84.85 -5.74 -17.52
CA GLN A 391 84.44 -4.38 -17.18
C GLN A 391 85.24 -3.89 -15.96
N PRO A 392 85.95 -2.75 -16.02
CA PRO A 392 86.55 -2.19 -14.82
C PRO A 392 85.45 -1.91 -13.80
N SER A 393 85.61 -2.48 -12.60
CA SER A 393 84.76 -2.25 -11.43
C SER A 393 84.58 -0.74 -11.22
N ALA A 394 83.39 -0.22 -11.54
CA ALA A 394 82.98 1.13 -11.17
C ALA A 394 82.57 1.12 -9.69
N ALA A 395 83.58 1.09 -8.82
CA ALA A 395 83.44 1.38 -7.39
C ALA A 395 84.43 2.50 -7.03
N SER A 396 83.97 3.76 -7.10
CA SER A 396 84.51 4.89 -6.32
C SER A 396 83.74 6.18 -6.64
N SER A 397 82.84 6.59 -5.75
CA SER A 397 82.63 7.99 -5.30
C SER A 397 81.31 8.09 -4.53
N ALA A 398 81.30 7.49 -3.35
CA ALA A 398 80.48 8.00 -2.25
C ALA A 398 81.37 8.95 -1.43
N ASP A 399 81.28 10.26 -1.67
CA ASP A 399 81.63 11.31 -0.70
C ASP A 399 81.06 12.67 -1.16
N ARG A 400 80.40 13.39 -0.22
CA ARG A 400 79.83 14.76 -0.27
C ARG A 400 78.57 14.95 -1.14
N ARG A 401 77.38 15.27 -0.61
CA ARG A 401 76.95 16.03 0.58
C ARG A 401 75.64 15.50 1.14
#